data_AF-A0A7V5XF12-F1
#
_entry.id   AF-A0A7V5XF12-F1
#
_cell.length_a   1.000
_cell.length_b   1.000
_cell.length_c   1.000
_cell.angle_alpha   90.00
_cell.angle_beta   90.00
_cell.angle_gamma   90.00
#
_symmetry.space_group_name_H-M   'P 1'
#
loop_
_entity.id
_entity.type
_entity.pdbx_description
1 polymer ?
#
loop_
_entity_poly.entity_id
_entity_poly.type
_entity_poly.pdbx_seq_one_letter_code
_entity_poly.pdbx_strand_id
1 'polypeptide(L)'
;DFSLIINFCKKNKVLAVSIDAPLSFSFKDEKGFRISDKALKELLPKKARSWVVSYHTLMAVPIRALLLSEALSPFCGTIIETHPRASFYFCLPENKKELAFIYKKNLPEQEKDFLIRWLKEKFNLSIDFRFNLTEGVLDAIMCALACYFYHRMPEKLIFLPVEPALKGFGPFVIISF
;
A
#
# COMPACT_ATOMS: atom_id res chain seq x y z
N ASP A 1 -13.20 -3.82 -15.38
CA ASP A 1 -12.58 -3.10 -16.51
C ASP A 1 -11.41 -2.28 -15.98
N PHE A 2 -10.22 -2.40 -16.57
CA PHE A 2 -8.99 -1.67 -16.21
C PHE A 2 -8.66 -0.54 -17.20
N SER A 3 -9.55 -0.25 -18.15
CA SER A 3 -9.36 0.73 -19.23
C SER A 3 -8.85 2.09 -18.74
N LEU A 4 -9.42 2.62 -17.64
CA LEU A 4 -9.04 3.92 -17.10
C LEU A 4 -7.57 3.99 -16.65
N ILE A 5 -7.10 3.02 -15.86
CA ILE A 5 -5.74 3.03 -15.34
C ILE A 5 -4.72 2.72 -16.44
N ILE A 6 -5.06 1.83 -17.37
CA ILE A 6 -4.23 1.55 -18.55
C ILE A 6 -4.09 2.80 -19.42
N ASN A 7 -5.20 3.51 -19.67
CA ASN A 7 -5.17 4.75 -20.45
C ASN A 7 -4.36 5.84 -19.75
N PHE A 8 -4.39 5.90 -18.41
CA PHE A 8 -3.53 6.78 -17.64
C PHE A 8 -2.05 6.43 -17.85
N CYS A 9 -1.66 5.17 -17.73
CA CYS A 9 -0.29 4.71 -17.97
C CYS A 9 0.18 4.90 -19.42
N LYS A 10 -0.70 4.83 -20.41
CA LYS A 10 -0.36 5.12 -21.82
C LYS A 10 -0.10 6.61 -22.06
N LYS A 11 -0.84 7.48 -21.39
CA LYS A 11 -0.75 8.94 -21.56
C LYS A 11 0.36 9.58 -20.73
N ASN A 12 0.84 8.90 -19.70
CA ASN A 12 1.82 9.41 -18.75
C ASN A 12 3.03 8.47 -18.69
N LYS A 13 4.22 9.01 -18.44
CA LYS A 13 5.42 8.18 -18.19
C LYS A 13 5.38 7.60 -16.78
N VAL A 14 4.56 6.57 -16.57
CA VAL A 14 4.41 5.90 -15.26
C VAL A 14 5.59 4.97 -15.04
N LEU A 15 6.46 5.31 -14.09
CA LEU A 15 7.64 4.51 -13.76
C LEU A 15 7.29 3.31 -12.88
N ALA A 16 6.36 3.51 -11.94
CA ALA A 16 6.03 2.52 -10.93
C ALA A 16 4.56 2.58 -10.49
N VAL A 17 4.02 1.43 -10.08
CA VAL A 17 2.71 1.26 -9.46
C VAL A 17 2.84 0.41 -8.21
N SER A 18 2.15 0.82 -7.16
CA SER A 18 1.99 0.05 -5.93
C SER A 18 0.54 -0.38 -5.79
N ILE A 19 0.33 -1.64 -5.45
CA ILE A 19 -1.01 -2.23 -5.36
C ILE A 19 -1.29 -2.65 -3.91
N ASP A 20 -2.43 -2.20 -3.37
CA ASP A 20 -2.97 -2.65 -2.07
C ASP A 20 -3.74 -3.97 -2.24
N ALA A 21 -3.00 -5.03 -2.55
CA ALA A 21 -3.50 -6.38 -2.62
C ALA A 21 -2.33 -7.37 -2.72
N PRO A 22 -2.49 -8.62 -2.23
CA PRO A 22 -1.49 -9.67 -2.44
C PRO A 22 -1.19 -9.84 -3.93
N LEU A 23 0.08 -9.63 -4.31
CA LEU A 23 0.58 -9.85 -5.67
C LEU A 23 1.21 -11.23 -5.85
N SER A 24 1.23 -12.03 -4.78
CA SER A 24 1.81 -13.36 -4.77
C SER A 24 1.00 -14.30 -3.88
N PHE A 25 1.21 -15.60 -4.06
CA PHE A 25 0.51 -16.64 -3.31
C PHE A 25 1.51 -17.68 -2.81
N SER A 26 1.31 -18.18 -1.59
CA SER A 26 2.01 -19.39 -1.13
C SER A 26 1.15 -20.60 -1.46
N PHE A 27 1.72 -21.62 -2.07
CA PHE A 27 1.04 -22.91 -2.28
C PHE A 27 1.23 -23.87 -1.09
N LYS A 28 1.99 -23.46 -0.07
CA LYS A 28 2.39 -24.33 1.06
C LYS A 28 1.60 -24.08 2.34
N ASP A 29 0.95 -22.93 2.48
CA ASP A 29 0.24 -22.56 3.71
C ASP A 29 -1.27 -22.79 3.57
N GLU A 30 -1.80 -23.79 4.29
CA GLU A 30 -3.22 -24.14 4.28
C GLU A 30 -4.13 -23.06 4.90
N LYS A 31 -3.58 -22.12 5.67
CA LYS A 31 -4.33 -21.03 6.31
C LYS A 31 -4.38 -19.77 5.45
N GLY A 32 -3.62 -19.73 4.35
CA GLY A 32 -3.67 -18.64 3.41
C GLY A 32 -2.83 -17.42 3.79
N PHE A 33 -1.83 -17.58 4.65
CA PHE A 33 -0.90 -16.50 5.03
C PHE A 33 0.50 -16.77 4.48
N ARG A 34 1.04 -15.82 3.71
CA ARG A 34 2.44 -15.83 3.28
C ARG A 34 3.37 -15.50 4.45
N ILE A 35 4.65 -15.84 4.32
CA ILE A 35 5.66 -15.40 5.29
C ILE A 35 5.68 -13.87 5.47
N SER A 36 5.47 -13.11 4.39
CA SER A 36 5.37 -11.65 4.42
C SER A 36 4.17 -11.16 5.25
N ASP A 37 3.02 -11.83 5.13
CA ASP A 37 1.81 -11.49 5.88
C ASP A 37 2.01 -11.74 7.38
N LYS A 38 2.65 -12.87 7.72
CA LYS A 38 2.99 -13.20 9.12
C LYS A 38 3.96 -12.18 9.70
N ALA A 39 5.02 -11.84 8.96
CA ALA A 39 5.99 -10.82 9.38
C ALA A 39 5.32 -9.45 9.61
N LEU A 40 4.42 -9.02 8.71
CA LEU A 40 3.69 -7.77 8.91
C LEU A 40 2.80 -7.80 10.17
N LYS A 41 2.14 -8.92 10.45
CA LYS A 41 1.33 -9.09 11.69
C LYS A 41 2.19 -9.02 12.95
N GLU A 42 3.43 -9.49 12.89
CA GLU A 42 4.37 -9.41 14.01
C GLU A 42 4.86 -7.98 14.25
N LEU A 43 5.10 -7.20 13.19
CA LEU A 43 5.46 -5.79 13.27
C LEU A 43 4.33 -4.90 13.78
N LEU A 44 3.07 -5.25 13.50
CA LEU A 44 1.91 -4.47 13.90
C LEU A 44 1.55 -4.67 15.38
N PRO A 45 1.04 -3.62 16.06
CA PRO A 45 0.53 -3.76 17.42
C PRO A 45 -0.65 -4.74 17.43
N LYS A 46 -0.90 -5.39 18.58
CA LYS A 46 -1.93 -6.45 18.71
C LYS A 46 -3.30 -6.03 18.17
N LYS A 47 -3.71 -4.78 18.38
CA LYS A 47 -4.98 -4.20 17.89
C LYS A 47 -5.07 -4.03 16.36
N ALA A 48 -3.94 -4.03 15.65
CA ALA A 48 -3.85 -3.84 14.20
C ALA A 48 -3.60 -5.14 13.41
N ARG A 49 -3.34 -6.26 14.08
CA ARG A 49 -3.04 -7.54 13.40
C ARG A 49 -4.17 -8.07 12.51
N SER A 50 -5.40 -7.62 12.74
CA SER A 50 -6.58 -7.94 11.92
C SER A 50 -6.61 -7.19 10.59
N TRP A 51 -5.76 -6.18 10.38
CA TRP A 51 -5.64 -5.50 9.08
C TRP A 51 -5.06 -6.43 8.02
N VAL A 52 -4.17 -7.35 8.43
CA VAL A 52 -3.58 -8.35 7.55
C VAL A 52 -4.46 -9.60 7.53
N VAL A 53 -5.12 -9.78 6.39
CA VAL A 53 -6.11 -10.81 6.13
C VAL A 53 -5.52 -11.85 5.18
N SER A 54 -5.87 -13.13 5.35
CA SER A 54 -5.36 -14.20 4.49
C SER A 54 -5.94 -14.07 3.08
N TYR A 55 -5.20 -14.54 2.07
CA TYR A 55 -5.71 -14.56 0.70
C TYR A 55 -6.91 -15.50 0.53
N HIS A 56 -7.10 -16.48 1.42
CA HIS A 56 -8.31 -17.31 1.49
C HIS A 56 -9.55 -16.51 1.89
N THR A 57 -9.43 -15.51 2.75
CA THR A 57 -10.56 -14.61 3.06
C THR A 57 -10.75 -13.57 1.95
N LEU A 58 -9.68 -13.26 1.21
CA LEU A 58 -9.68 -12.27 0.14
C LEU A 58 -9.87 -12.87 -1.27
N MET A 59 -10.35 -14.11 -1.43
CA MET A 59 -10.19 -14.98 -2.64
C MET A 59 -10.12 -14.28 -4.01
N ALA A 60 -11.00 -13.31 -4.30
CA ALA A 60 -11.03 -12.60 -5.58
C ALA A 60 -9.97 -11.48 -5.72
N VAL A 61 -9.53 -10.88 -4.62
CA VAL A 61 -8.64 -9.71 -4.59
C VAL A 61 -7.25 -10.04 -5.16
N PRO A 62 -6.58 -11.13 -4.73
CA PRO A 62 -5.27 -11.49 -5.29
C PRO A 62 -5.32 -11.80 -6.80
N ILE A 63 -6.38 -12.48 -7.29
CA ILE A 63 -6.55 -12.74 -8.72
C ILE A 63 -6.71 -11.43 -9.49
N ARG A 64 -7.53 -10.51 -8.97
CA ARG A 64 -7.70 -9.17 -9.57
C ARG A 64 -6.39 -8.38 -9.59
N ALA A 65 -5.59 -8.50 -8.54
CA ALA A 65 -4.30 -7.82 -8.43
C ALA A 65 -3.27 -8.38 -9.41
N LEU A 66 -3.26 -9.71 -9.61
CA LEU A 66 -2.48 -10.37 -10.64
C LEU A 66 -2.86 -9.88 -12.04
N LEU A 67 -4.16 -9.94 -12.39
CA LEU A 67 -4.65 -9.49 -13.70
C LEU A 67 -4.37 -8.00 -13.95
N LEU A 68 -4.49 -7.16 -12.91
CA LEU A 68 -4.13 -5.75 -12.99
C LEU A 68 -2.62 -5.59 -13.25
N SER A 69 -1.79 -6.34 -12.55
CA SER A 69 -0.33 -6.29 -12.70
C SER A 69 0.11 -6.72 -14.09
N GLU A 70 -0.46 -7.80 -14.62
CA GLU A 70 -0.22 -8.26 -16.00
C GLU A 70 -0.61 -7.18 -17.01
N ALA A 71 -1.79 -6.58 -16.85
CA ALA A 71 -2.29 -5.53 -17.75
C ALA A 71 -1.44 -4.24 -17.70
N LEU A 72 -0.82 -3.93 -16.55
CA LEU A 72 0.03 -2.76 -16.37
C LEU A 72 1.49 -2.99 -16.77
N SER A 73 1.97 -4.23 -16.73
CA SER A 73 3.37 -4.59 -16.99
C SER A 73 3.96 -4.06 -18.31
N PRO A 74 3.21 -3.91 -19.42
CA PRO A 74 3.76 -3.33 -20.65
C PRO A 74 3.95 -1.81 -20.59
N PHE A 75 3.34 -1.13 -19.61
CA PHE A 75 3.27 0.33 -19.53
C PHE A 75 3.97 0.88 -18.28
N CYS A 76 4.34 0.02 -17.33
CA CYS A 76 4.90 0.40 -16.05
C CYS A 76 6.11 -0.47 -15.73
N GLY A 77 7.27 0.14 -15.49
CA GLY A 77 8.53 -0.58 -15.30
C GLY A 77 8.65 -1.28 -13.94
N THR A 78 7.86 -0.88 -12.94
CA THR A 78 7.95 -1.43 -11.59
C THR A 78 6.56 -1.60 -11.00
N ILE A 79 6.26 -2.80 -10.53
CA ILE A 79 5.02 -3.12 -9.82
C ILE A 79 5.44 -3.67 -8.46
N ILE A 80 4.92 -3.08 -7.39
CA ILE A 80 5.18 -3.50 -6.01
C ILE A 80 3.88 -3.71 -5.25
N GLU A 81 3.94 -4.53 -4.22
CA GLU A 81 2.86 -4.69 -3.26
C GLU A 81 3.11 -3.79 -2.05
N THR A 82 2.05 -3.16 -1.52
CA THR A 82 2.11 -2.47 -0.22
C THR A 82 0.83 -2.63 0.57
N HIS A 83 0.87 -2.26 1.84
CA HIS A 83 -0.30 -2.18 2.70
C HIS A 83 -0.42 -0.73 3.19
N PRO A 84 -1.26 0.11 2.55
CA PRO A 84 -1.28 1.55 2.75
C PRO A 84 -1.63 1.94 4.20
N ARG A 85 -2.57 1.23 4.83
CA ARG A 85 -2.89 1.43 6.25
C ARG A 85 -1.69 1.17 7.18
N ALA A 86 -0.95 0.09 6.95
CA ALA A 86 0.22 -0.24 7.77
C ALA A 86 1.34 0.79 7.53
N SER A 87 1.62 1.12 6.27
CA SER A 87 2.54 2.20 5.89
C SER A 87 2.15 3.51 6.58
N PHE A 88 0.87 3.87 6.58
CA PHE A 88 0.37 5.07 7.25
C PHE A 88 0.62 5.02 8.76
N TYR A 89 0.30 3.90 9.42
CA TYR A 89 0.55 3.70 10.85
C TYR A 89 2.02 3.87 11.22
N PHE A 90 2.94 3.29 10.46
CA PHE A 90 4.39 3.39 10.73
C PHE A 90 4.98 4.76 10.35
N CYS A 91 4.30 5.56 9.52
CA CYS A 91 4.73 6.92 9.23
C CYS A 91 4.26 7.94 10.26
N LEU A 92 3.13 7.69 10.92
CA LEU A 92 2.49 8.64 11.83
C LEU A 92 3.34 8.88 13.09
N PRO A 93 3.38 10.12 13.61
CA PRO A 93 3.91 10.41 14.94
C PRO A 93 3.20 9.57 16.02
N GLU A 94 3.92 9.21 17.09
CA GLU A 94 3.41 8.30 18.13
C GLU A 94 2.07 8.78 18.74
N ASN A 95 1.95 10.09 19.02
CA ASN A 95 0.73 10.71 19.54
C ASN A 95 -0.44 10.77 18.54
N LYS A 96 -0.23 10.40 17.28
CA LYS A 96 -1.21 10.44 16.19
C LYS A 96 -1.49 9.08 15.58
N LYS A 97 -0.86 8.00 16.06
CA LYS A 97 -1.06 6.63 15.55
C LYS A 97 -2.51 6.14 15.57
N GLU A 98 -3.36 6.69 16.45
CA GLU A 98 -4.79 6.33 16.49
C GLU A 98 -5.51 6.68 15.18
N LEU A 99 -5.02 7.67 14.42
CA LEU A 99 -5.59 8.03 13.12
C LEU A 99 -5.60 6.86 12.14
N ALA A 100 -4.60 5.97 12.17
CA ALA A 100 -4.58 4.79 11.31
C ALA A 100 -5.71 3.78 11.62
N PHE A 101 -6.32 3.84 12.81
CA PHE A 101 -7.44 2.98 13.21
C PHE A 101 -8.80 3.58 12.81
N ILE A 102 -8.87 4.91 12.68
CA ILE A 102 -10.12 5.63 12.47
C ILE A 102 -10.23 6.34 11.11
N TYR A 103 -9.18 6.43 10.30
CA TYR A 103 -9.23 7.16 9.02
C TYR A 103 -10.18 6.55 7.98
N LYS A 104 -10.47 5.25 8.10
CA LYS A 104 -11.50 4.56 7.30
C LYS A 104 -12.92 4.78 7.85
N LYS A 105 -13.06 5.60 8.89
CA LYS A 105 -14.32 6.13 9.41
C LYS A 105 -14.37 7.61 9.04
N ASN A 106 -15.53 8.25 9.25
CA ASN A 106 -15.63 9.70 9.08
C ASN A 106 -14.69 10.40 10.08
N LEU A 107 -13.54 10.87 9.59
CA LEU A 107 -12.61 11.67 10.37
C LEU A 107 -13.23 13.04 10.68
N PRO A 108 -13.04 13.54 11.92
CA PRO A 108 -13.32 14.94 12.21
C PRO A 108 -12.52 15.87 11.29
N GLU A 109 -13.10 17.00 10.89
CA GLU A 109 -12.43 17.95 9.99
C GLU A 109 -11.06 18.42 10.51
N GLN A 110 -10.93 18.62 11.82
CA GLN A 110 -9.65 19.00 12.46
C GLN A 110 -8.53 17.97 12.20
N GLU A 111 -8.86 16.68 12.19
CA GLU A 111 -7.88 15.63 11.91
C GLU A 111 -7.57 15.53 10.40
N LYS A 112 -8.53 15.86 9.53
CA LYS A 112 -8.26 15.98 8.09
C LYS A 112 -7.31 17.14 7.80
N ASP A 113 -7.53 18.30 8.41
CA ASP A 113 -6.66 19.47 8.26
C ASP A 113 -5.24 19.17 8.75
N PHE A 114 -5.12 18.50 9.89
CA PHE A 114 -3.84 18.00 10.39
C PHE A 114 -3.17 17.07 9.37
N LEU A 115 -3.89 16.07 8.87
CA LEU A 115 -3.34 15.10 7.92
C LEU A 115 -2.88 15.74 6.61
N ILE A 116 -3.66 16.67 6.05
CA ILE A 116 -3.28 17.38 4.83
C ILE A 116 -1.98 18.15 5.06
N ARG A 117 -1.90 18.92 6.15
CA ARG A 117 -0.68 19.68 6.48
C ARG A 117 0.51 18.75 6.71
N TRP A 118 0.32 17.71 7.52
CA TRP A 118 1.36 16.75 7.84
C TRP A 118 1.86 16.00 6.60
N LEU A 119 0.97 15.55 5.70
CA LEU A 119 1.36 14.87 4.45
C LEU A 119 2.19 15.80 3.56
N LYS A 120 1.77 17.07 3.41
CA LYS A 120 2.50 18.07 2.64
C LYS A 120 3.90 18.30 3.20
N GLU A 121 4.01 18.52 4.51
CA GLU A 121 5.28 18.85 5.16
C GLU A 121 6.21 17.63 5.23
N LYS A 122 5.71 16.48 5.68
CA LYS A 122 6.51 15.25 5.89
C LYS A 122 7.09 14.71 4.59
N PHE A 123 6.32 14.77 3.51
CA PHE A 123 6.68 14.15 2.23
C PHE A 123 6.96 15.18 1.12
N ASN A 124 6.92 16.47 1.43
CA ASN A 124 7.09 17.57 0.48
C ASN A 124 6.15 17.44 -0.74
N LEU A 125 4.87 17.09 -0.49
CA LEU A 125 3.90 16.85 -1.56
C LEU A 125 3.49 18.16 -2.22
N SER A 126 3.77 18.28 -3.51
CA SER A 126 3.27 19.35 -4.38
C SER A 126 1.87 19.04 -4.92
N ILE A 127 1.00 18.52 -4.07
CA ILE A 127 -0.39 18.19 -4.43
C ILE A 127 -1.29 19.30 -3.91
N ASP A 128 -2.21 19.71 -4.78
CA ASP A 128 -3.27 20.62 -4.40
C ASP A 128 -4.45 19.83 -3.81
N PHE A 129 -4.58 19.86 -2.49
CA PHE A 129 -5.64 19.18 -1.74
C PHE A 129 -6.99 19.92 -1.82
N ARG A 130 -7.34 20.50 -2.98
CA ARG A 130 -8.69 21.03 -3.30
C ARG A 130 -9.74 19.92 -3.46
N PHE A 131 -9.55 18.78 -2.81
CA PHE A 131 -10.44 17.64 -2.79
C PHE A 131 -10.67 17.19 -1.35
N ASN A 132 -11.78 16.51 -1.10
CA ASN A 132 -12.03 15.91 0.21
C ASN A 132 -11.05 14.74 0.44
N LEU A 133 -10.33 14.77 1.56
CA LEU A 133 -9.44 13.68 1.94
C LEU A 133 -10.28 12.48 2.41
N THR A 134 -10.53 11.56 1.49
CA THR A 134 -11.22 10.29 1.77
C THR A 134 -10.21 9.19 2.11
N GLU A 135 -10.69 8.07 2.66
CA GLU A 135 -9.86 6.89 2.91
C GLU A 135 -9.12 6.39 1.67
N GLY A 136 -9.79 6.36 0.52
CA GLY A 136 -9.22 5.89 -0.74
C GLY A 136 -8.15 6.83 -1.28
N VAL A 137 -8.29 8.13 -1.04
CA VAL A 137 -7.26 9.11 -1.40
C VAL A 137 -6.02 8.95 -0.52
N LEU A 138 -6.22 8.74 0.79
CA LEU A 138 -5.08 8.49 1.69
C LEU A 138 -4.35 7.19 1.32
N ASP A 139 -5.10 6.12 1.06
CA ASP A 139 -4.53 4.84 0.64
C ASP A 139 -3.75 4.99 -0.69
N ALA A 140 -4.27 5.77 -1.65
CA ALA A 140 -3.60 6.06 -2.91
C ALA A 140 -2.31 6.89 -2.72
N ILE A 141 -2.32 7.90 -1.84
CA ILE A 141 -1.12 8.68 -1.50
C ILE A 141 -0.05 7.76 -0.91
N MET A 142 -0.42 6.89 0.04
CA MET A 142 0.53 5.96 0.66
C MET A 142 1.08 4.95 -0.37
N CYS A 143 0.25 4.45 -1.29
CA CYS A 143 0.72 3.61 -2.40
C CYS A 143 1.72 4.35 -3.31
N ALA A 144 1.41 5.59 -3.69
CA ALA A 144 2.31 6.40 -4.52
C ALA A 144 3.65 6.69 -3.81
N LEU A 145 3.62 6.97 -2.50
CA LEU A 145 4.82 7.17 -1.69
C LEU A 145 5.68 5.90 -1.60
N ALA A 146 5.07 4.72 -1.48
CA ALA A 146 5.81 3.45 -1.48
C ALA A 146 6.61 3.28 -2.78
N CYS A 147 6.00 3.57 -3.94
CA CYS A 147 6.71 3.59 -5.22
C CYS A 147 7.85 4.61 -5.26
N TYR A 148 7.58 5.83 -4.79
CA TYR A 148 8.60 6.87 -4.77
C TYR A 148 9.82 6.44 -3.95
N PHE A 149 9.61 5.93 -2.73
CA PHE A 149 10.70 5.46 -1.88
C PHE A 149 11.41 4.25 -2.46
N TYR A 150 10.69 3.33 -3.11
CA TYR A 150 11.31 2.18 -3.77
C TYR A 150 12.40 2.58 -4.77
N HIS A 151 12.18 3.67 -5.51
CA HIS A 151 13.15 4.16 -6.50
C HIS A 151 14.16 5.17 -5.98
N ARG A 152 13.83 5.93 -4.94
CA ARG A 152 14.62 7.10 -4.52
C ARG A 152 15.28 6.96 -3.16
N MET A 153 14.65 6.25 -2.24
CA MET A 153 15.07 6.12 -0.84
C MET A 153 14.60 4.76 -0.27
N PRO A 154 15.10 3.64 -0.80
CA PRO A 154 14.63 2.31 -0.40
C PRO A 154 14.87 2.00 1.09
N GLU A 155 15.78 2.71 1.75
CA GLU A 155 16.00 2.64 3.20
C GLU A 155 14.82 3.13 4.05
N LYS A 156 13.84 3.82 3.44
CA LYS A 156 12.55 4.19 4.07
C LYS A 156 11.51 3.08 3.97
N LEU A 157 11.86 1.95 3.37
CA LEU A 157 10.99 0.79 3.22
C LEU A 157 11.49 -0.38 4.05
N ILE A 158 10.54 -1.05 4.70
CA ILE A 158 10.73 -2.41 5.21
C ILE A 158 10.33 -3.36 4.09
N PHE A 159 11.30 -4.13 3.60
CA PHE A 159 11.06 -5.23 2.67
C PHE A 159 10.62 -6.45 3.46
N LEU A 160 9.37 -6.88 3.25
CA LEU A 160 8.86 -8.07 3.92
C LEU A 160 9.47 -9.33 3.30
N PRO A 161 9.71 -10.38 4.11
CA PRO A 161 10.37 -11.58 3.65
C PRO A 161 9.58 -12.26 2.52
N VAL A 162 10.32 -12.88 1.60
CA VAL A 162 9.79 -13.52 0.39
C VAL A 162 10.13 -15.01 0.47
N GLU A 163 9.17 -15.89 0.18
CA GLU A 163 9.46 -17.33 0.05
C GLU A 163 10.23 -17.59 -1.25
N PRO A 164 11.19 -18.55 -1.28
CA PRO A 164 12.00 -18.84 -2.46
C PRO A 164 11.22 -19.25 -3.72
N ALA A 165 10.00 -19.74 -3.56
CA ALA A 165 9.16 -20.29 -4.63
C ALA A 165 7.84 -19.52 -4.80
N LEU A 166 7.88 -18.19 -4.78
CA LEU A 166 6.71 -17.35 -5.04
C LEU A 166 6.48 -17.16 -6.54
N LYS A 167 5.22 -17.29 -6.96
CA LYS A 167 4.71 -16.77 -8.23
C LYS A 167 3.99 -15.46 -7.94
N GLY A 168 4.22 -14.43 -8.76
CA GLY A 168 3.60 -13.13 -8.55
C GLY A 168 4.42 -11.96 -9.11
N PHE A 169 4.04 -10.75 -8.70
CA PHE A 169 4.70 -9.50 -9.07
C PHE A 169 5.30 -8.82 -7.85
N GLY A 170 6.54 -8.33 -8.01
CA GLY A 170 7.14 -7.35 -7.11
C GLY A 170 7.41 -7.82 -5.68
N PRO A 171 8.22 -7.05 -4.93
CA PRO A 171 8.33 -7.20 -3.49
C PRO A 171 7.11 -6.62 -2.77
N PHE A 172 6.84 -7.15 -1.56
CA PHE A 172 5.91 -6.55 -0.62
C PHE A 172 6.67 -5.65 0.35
N VAL A 173 6.39 -4.34 0.29
CA VAL A 173 7.08 -3.31 1.07
C VAL A 173 6.12 -2.49 1.92
N ILE A 174 6.62 -2.00 3.05
CA ILE A 174 5.91 -1.08 3.96
C ILE A 174 6.77 0.14 4.21
N ILE A 175 6.17 1.32 4.22
CA ILE A 175 6.89 2.55 4.55
C ILE A 175 7.08 2.65 6.06
N SER A 176 8.28 2.98 6.53
CA SER A 176 8.57 3.19 7.95
C SER A 176 9.49 4.38 8.18
N PHE A 177 9.15 5.22 9.15
CA PHE A 177 9.95 6.38 9.59
C PHE A 177 10.23 6.36 11.09
#